data_AF-A0A3N5URD7-F1
#
_entry.id   AF-A0A3N5URD7-F1
#
_cell.length_a   1.000
_cell.length_b   1.000
_cell.length_c   1.000
_cell.angle_alpha   90.00
_cell.angle_beta   90.00
_cell.angle_gamma   90.00
#
_symmetry.space_group_name_H-M   'P 1'
#
loop_
_entity.id
_entity.type
_entity.pdbx_description
1 polymer ?
#
loop_
_entity_poly.entity_id
_entity_poly.type
_entity_poly.pdbx_seq_one_letter_code
_entity_poly.pdbx_strand_id
1 'polypeptide(L)'
;MTTDLNSIPSQNDKIMAALAHISALLPLMGVIAPIIIWATQKDKSEYVAFQALQAVAYQLLMILAWFVGMGCYMLSFFGTFFTIPFAGANGSEVDPAVAPVFMLGFIIPFIIFGAIFIGGALFVVYGLIGAIQVFQGKDFRYIIIGNRLANYLQKNN
;
A
#
# COMPACT_ATOMS: atom_id res chain seq x y z
N MET A 1 -2.06 -31.48 -16.15
CA MET A 1 -0.81 -30.69 -16.07
C MET A 1 -0.45 -30.68 -14.60
N THR A 2 0.56 -31.45 -14.21
CA THR A 2 0.90 -31.68 -12.80
C THR A 2 1.63 -30.47 -12.25
N THR A 3 1.05 -29.84 -11.23
CA THR A 3 1.54 -28.69 -10.48
C THR A 3 2.89 -29.01 -9.83
N ASP A 4 3.98 -28.50 -10.42
CA ASP A 4 5.33 -28.69 -9.89
C ASP A 4 5.74 -27.50 -9.03
N LEU A 5 5.07 -27.38 -7.88
CA LEU A 5 5.44 -26.47 -6.78
C LEU A 5 6.84 -26.79 -6.19
N ASN A 6 7.56 -27.78 -6.74
CA ASN A 6 8.86 -28.28 -6.26
C ASN A 6 10.07 -27.87 -7.10
N SER A 7 9.91 -27.09 -8.17
CA SER A 7 11.07 -26.54 -8.87
C SER A 7 11.70 -25.43 -8.02
N ILE A 8 12.92 -25.65 -7.55
CA ILE A 8 13.68 -24.64 -6.80
C ILE A 8 13.79 -23.39 -7.70
N PRO A 9 13.32 -22.20 -7.26
CA PRO A 9 13.33 -21.02 -8.09
C PRO A 9 14.75 -20.70 -8.55
N SER A 10 14.91 -20.43 -9.85
CA SER A 10 16.21 -20.08 -10.42
C SER A 10 16.70 -18.72 -9.89
N GLN A 11 17.98 -18.41 -10.10
CA GLN A 11 18.50 -17.09 -9.73
C GLN A 11 17.74 -15.95 -10.42
N ASN A 12 17.33 -16.15 -11.67
CA ASN A 12 16.55 -15.17 -12.42
C ASN A 12 15.14 -15.03 -11.83
N ASP A 13 14.50 -16.12 -11.40
CA ASP A 13 13.19 -16.08 -10.75
C ASP A 13 13.23 -15.27 -9.46
N LYS A 14 14.26 -15.48 -8.63
CA LYS A 14 14.47 -14.74 -7.38
C LYS A 14 14.66 -13.24 -7.63
N ILE A 15 15.43 -12.88 -8.67
CA ILE A 15 15.65 -11.48 -9.05
C ILE A 15 14.34 -10.85 -9.53
N MET A 16 13.59 -11.52 -10.40
CA MET A 16 12.32 -10.99 -10.93
C MET A 16 11.27 -10.82 -9.82
N ALA A 17 11.15 -11.79 -8.92
CA ALA A 17 10.30 -11.68 -7.75
C ALA A 17 10.75 -10.52 -6.84
N ALA A 18 12.05 -10.37 -6.57
CA ALA A 18 12.56 -9.27 -5.75
C ALA A 18 12.28 -7.90 -6.38
N LEU A 19 12.44 -7.78 -7.70
CA LEU A 19 12.13 -6.55 -8.46
C LEU A 19 10.64 -6.19 -8.38
N ALA A 20 9.75 -7.18 -8.41
CA ALA A 20 8.32 -6.95 -8.25
C ALA A 20 7.97 -6.35 -6.87
N HIS A 21 8.62 -6.78 -5.80
CA HIS A 21 8.38 -6.23 -4.46
C HIS A 21 9.12 -4.91 -4.19
N ILE A 22 10.37 -4.77 -4.64
CA ILE A 22 11.19 -3.58 -4.39
C ILE A 22 10.63 -2.34 -5.10
N SER A 23 9.88 -2.52 -6.20
CA SER A 23 9.25 -1.39 -6.89
C SER A 23 8.25 -0.63 -6.02
N ALA A 24 7.80 -1.22 -4.90
CA ALA A 24 6.99 -0.53 -3.89
C ALA A 24 7.68 0.71 -3.29
N LEU A 25 9.00 0.88 -3.47
CA LEU A 25 9.73 2.10 -3.13
C LEU A 25 9.31 3.32 -3.94
N LEU A 26 8.67 3.13 -5.09
CA LEU A 26 8.12 4.20 -5.92
C LEU A 26 6.61 4.26 -5.69
N PRO A 27 6.12 5.14 -4.79
CA PRO A 27 4.69 5.20 -4.50
C PRO A 27 3.88 5.50 -5.76
N LEU A 28 2.68 4.93 -5.85
CA LEU A 28 1.73 5.05 -6.99
C LEU A 28 2.20 4.40 -8.30
N MET A 29 3.44 4.65 -8.74
CA MET A 29 3.96 4.16 -10.04
C MET A 29 4.64 2.79 -9.94
N GLY A 30 5.08 2.39 -8.74
CA GLY A 30 5.76 1.13 -8.49
C GLY A 30 5.01 -0.09 -8.96
N VAL A 31 3.67 -0.03 -8.98
CA VAL A 31 2.79 -1.15 -9.33
C VAL A 31 2.94 -1.59 -10.79
N ILE A 32 3.46 -0.71 -11.65
CA ILE A 32 3.68 -1.01 -13.06
C ILE A 32 4.68 -2.15 -13.22
N ALA A 33 5.76 -2.17 -12.43
CA ALA A 33 6.78 -3.21 -12.51
C ALA A 33 6.23 -4.62 -12.23
N PRO A 34 5.54 -4.92 -11.10
CA PRO A 34 4.98 -6.24 -10.84
C PRO A 34 3.87 -6.61 -11.83
N ILE A 35 3.11 -5.65 -12.39
CA ILE A 35 2.14 -5.94 -13.47
C ILE A 35 2.87 -6.45 -14.72
N ILE A 36 3.92 -5.75 -15.16
CA ILE A 36 4.70 -6.15 -16.35
C ILE A 36 5.39 -7.49 -16.11
N ILE A 37 5.99 -7.68 -14.93
CA ILE A 37 6.65 -8.93 -14.55
C ILE A 37 5.63 -10.08 -14.57
N TRP A 38 4.46 -9.91 -13.95
CA TRP A 38 3.41 -10.91 -14.00
C TRP A 38 2.97 -11.22 -15.44
N ALA A 39 2.66 -10.21 -16.24
CA ALA A 39 2.18 -10.39 -17.61
C ALA A 39 3.19 -11.13 -18.51
N THR A 40 4.49 -10.91 -18.29
CA THR A 40 5.57 -11.49 -19.10
C THR A 40 6.10 -12.83 -18.59
N GLN A 41 5.86 -13.17 -17.32
CA GLN A 41 6.38 -14.37 -16.66
C GLN A 41 5.30 -15.37 -16.25
N LYS A 42 4.00 -15.03 -16.33
CA LYS A 42 2.89 -15.88 -15.88
C LYS A 42 2.89 -17.30 -16.48
N ASP A 43 3.33 -17.43 -17.72
CA ASP A 43 3.36 -18.72 -18.45
C ASP A 43 4.76 -19.38 -18.41
N LYS A 44 5.74 -18.75 -17.77
CA LYS A 44 7.15 -19.19 -17.73
C LYS A 44 7.59 -19.69 -16.36
N SER A 45 7.08 -19.08 -15.29
CA SER A 45 7.49 -19.38 -13.91
C SER A 45 6.34 -19.11 -12.96
N GLU A 46 5.76 -20.18 -12.41
CA GLU A 46 4.66 -20.09 -11.44
C GLU A 46 5.09 -19.32 -10.18
N TYR A 47 6.34 -19.51 -9.73
CA TYR A 47 6.90 -18.78 -8.59
C TYR A 47 6.91 -17.27 -8.85
N VAL A 48 7.45 -16.82 -9.98
CA VAL A 48 7.50 -15.39 -10.32
C VAL A 48 6.10 -14.84 -10.54
N ALA A 49 5.22 -15.58 -11.20
CA ALA A 49 3.83 -15.20 -11.39
C ALA A 49 3.13 -14.95 -10.05
N PHE A 50 3.32 -15.86 -9.09
CA PHE A 50 2.74 -15.75 -7.76
C PHE A 50 3.26 -14.53 -7.00
N GLN A 51 4.59 -14.36 -6.92
CA GLN A 51 5.21 -13.24 -6.20
C GLN A 51 4.87 -11.89 -6.84
N ALA A 52 4.88 -11.81 -8.17
CA ALA A 52 4.49 -10.60 -8.89
C ALA A 52 3.02 -10.25 -8.65
N LEU A 53 2.10 -11.21 -8.69
CA LEU A 53 0.68 -10.95 -8.43
C LEU A 53 0.41 -10.55 -6.97
N GLN A 54 1.16 -11.14 -6.02
CA GLN A 54 1.15 -10.68 -4.63
C GLN A 54 1.59 -9.21 -4.51
N ALA A 55 2.69 -8.84 -5.19
CA ALA A 55 3.18 -7.46 -5.20
C ALA A 55 2.19 -6.49 -5.88
N VAL A 56 1.52 -6.89 -6.96
CA VAL A 56 0.44 -6.08 -7.57
C VAL A 56 -0.67 -5.83 -6.56
N ALA A 57 -1.22 -6.88 -5.97
CA ALA A 57 -2.32 -6.76 -5.02
C ALA A 57 -1.93 -5.91 -3.80
N TYR A 58 -0.71 -6.09 -3.30
CA TYR A 58 -0.17 -5.30 -2.20
C TYR A 58 -0.10 -3.82 -2.57
N GLN A 59 0.56 -3.47 -3.69
CA GLN A 59 0.74 -2.08 -4.09
C GLN A 59 -0.58 -1.38 -4.44
N LEU A 60 -1.54 -2.09 -5.05
CA LEU A 60 -2.90 -1.57 -5.26
C LEU A 60 -3.63 -1.28 -3.94
N LEU A 61 -3.44 -2.11 -2.92
CA LEU A 61 -4.00 -1.86 -1.59
C LEU A 61 -3.43 -0.59 -0.97
N MET A 62 -2.14 -0.32 -1.14
CA MET A 62 -1.56 0.95 -0.69
C MET A 62 -2.07 2.15 -1.47
N ILE A 63 -2.17 2.05 -2.81
CA ILE A 63 -2.74 3.12 -3.63
C ILE A 63 -4.16 3.46 -3.15
N LEU A 64 -4.98 2.44 -2.89
CA LEU A 64 -6.32 2.63 -2.33
C LEU A 64 -6.27 3.30 -0.95
N ALA A 65 -5.44 2.79 -0.04
CA ALA A 65 -5.29 3.36 1.30
C ALA A 65 -4.81 4.82 1.26
N TRP A 66 -3.95 5.17 0.31
CA TRP A 66 -3.49 6.53 0.07
C TRP A 66 -4.64 7.44 -0.35
N PHE A 67 -5.46 7.04 -1.33
CA PHE A 67 -6.61 7.84 -1.76
C PHE A 67 -7.64 8.02 -0.64
N VAL A 68 -7.93 6.96 0.13
CA VAL A 68 -8.84 7.04 1.28
C VAL A 68 -8.26 7.98 2.35
N GLY A 69 -7.00 7.80 2.73
CA GLY A 69 -6.33 8.64 3.73
C GLY A 69 -6.28 10.10 3.29
N MET A 70 -5.90 10.36 2.04
CA MET A 70 -5.86 11.71 1.48
C MET A 70 -7.26 12.33 1.42
N GLY A 71 -8.29 11.56 1.09
CA GLY A 71 -9.69 12.01 1.15
C GLY A 71 -10.10 12.43 2.57
N CYS A 72 -9.79 11.61 3.58
CA CYS A 72 -10.03 11.95 5.00
C CYS A 72 -9.25 13.19 5.44
N TYR A 73 -8.01 13.33 4.99
CA TYR A 73 -7.19 14.51 5.25
C TYR A 73 -7.79 15.76 4.62
N MET A 74 -8.19 15.72 3.35
CA MET A 74 -8.82 16.85 2.66
C MET A 74 -10.15 17.23 3.31
N LEU A 75 -11.00 16.26 3.66
CA LEU A 75 -12.26 16.54 4.35
C LEU A 75 -12.03 17.24 5.69
N SER A 76 -11.05 16.77 6.48
CA SER A 76 -10.75 17.35 7.79
C SER A 76 -10.09 18.73 7.66
N PHE A 77 -9.15 18.87 6.71
CA PHE A 77 -8.44 20.11 6.44
C PHE A 77 -9.39 21.18 5.93
N PHE A 78 -10.10 20.94 4.82
CA PHE A 78 -11.06 21.92 4.31
C PHE A 78 -12.22 22.12 5.28
N GLY A 79 -12.73 21.08 5.93
CA GLY A 79 -13.78 21.23 6.93
C GLY A 79 -13.41 22.18 8.06
N THR A 80 -12.15 22.16 8.52
CA THR A 80 -11.67 23.07 9.57
C THR A 80 -11.30 24.44 9.02
N PHE A 81 -10.46 24.50 7.98
CA PHE A 81 -9.91 25.76 7.48
C PHE A 81 -10.93 26.61 6.69
N PHE A 82 -11.96 25.99 6.09
CA PHE A 82 -13.05 26.72 5.44
C PHE A 82 -13.91 27.51 6.43
N THR A 83 -13.91 27.13 7.72
CA THR A 83 -14.67 27.87 8.75
C THR A 83 -14.00 29.16 9.20
N ILE A 84 -12.69 29.33 8.95
CA ILE A 84 -11.89 30.47 9.44
C ILE A 84 -12.43 31.83 8.95
N PRO A 85 -12.74 32.03 7.65
CA PRO A 85 -13.29 33.30 7.18
C PRO A 85 -14.65 33.65 7.82
N PHE A 86 -15.42 32.64 8.23
CA PHE A 86 -16.73 32.82 8.87
C PHE A 86 -16.62 33.00 10.39
N ALA A 87 -15.59 32.44 11.02
CA ALA A 87 -15.35 32.57 12.46
C ALA A 87 -14.91 34.00 12.86
N GLY A 88 -14.25 34.73 11.95
CA GLY A 88 -13.76 36.10 12.19
C GLY A 88 -14.56 37.22 11.51
N ALA A 89 -15.59 36.90 10.73
CA ALA A 89 -16.31 37.86 9.88
C ALA A 89 -16.96 39.03 10.65
N ASN A 90 -17.26 38.84 11.95
CA ASN A 90 -17.95 39.83 12.78
C ASN A 90 -17.09 40.43 13.91
N GLY A 91 -15.78 40.13 13.97
CA GLY A 91 -14.90 40.60 15.06
C GLY A 91 -15.22 40.01 16.45
N SER A 92 -16.15 39.06 16.53
CA SER A 92 -16.52 38.33 17.74
C SER A 92 -15.47 37.28 18.09
N GLU A 93 -15.03 37.28 19.35
CA GLU A 93 -14.16 36.24 19.90
C GLU A 93 -14.83 34.86 19.79
N VAL A 94 -14.03 33.81 19.58
CA VAL A 94 -14.55 32.42 19.58
C VAL A 94 -15.10 32.14 20.98
N ASP A 95 -16.37 31.73 21.07
CA ASP A 95 -16.99 31.37 22.35
C ASP A 95 -16.12 30.34 23.09
N PRO A 96 -15.68 30.62 24.33
CA PRO A 96 -14.86 29.70 25.13
C PRO A 96 -15.45 28.30 25.27
N ALA A 97 -16.77 28.15 25.20
CA ALA A 97 -17.45 26.84 25.24
C ALA A 97 -17.20 25.98 23.99
N VAL A 98 -16.96 26.59 22.82
CA VAL A 98 -16.69 25.86 21.56
C VAL A 98 -15.21 25.86 21.16
N ALA A 99 -14.39 26.71 21.79
CA ALA A 99 -12.96 26.80 21.52
C ALA A 99 -12.20 25.45 21.60
N PRO A 100 -12.48 24.54 22.56
CA PRO A 100 -11.83 23.22 22.59
C PRO A 100 -12.13 22.37 21.35
N VAL A 101 -13.37 22.40 20.85
CA VAL A 101 -13.78 21.64 19.65
C VAL A 101 -13.11 22.21 18.41
N PHE A 102 -13.02 23.53 18.31
CA PHE A 102 -12.29 24.21 17.23
C PHE A 102 -10.80 23.84 17.24
N MET A 103 -10.15 23.86 18.40
CA MET A 103 -8.74 23.43 18.56
C MET A 103 -8.51 21.97 18.18
N LEU A 104 -9.43 21.06 18.55
CA LEU A 104 -9.37 19.67 18.10
C LEU A 104 -9.47 19.56 16.58
N GLY A 105 -10.36 20.33 15.95
CA GLY A 105 -10.48 20.45 14.50
C GLY A 105 -9.15 20.79 13.82
N PHE A 106 -8.36 21.68 14.41
CA PHE A 106 -7.03 22.02 13.88
C PHE A 106 -6.01 20.88 13.98
N ILE A 107 -6.07 20.07 15.04
CA ILE A 107 -5.10 18.99 15.27
C ILE A 107 -5.40 17.77 14.38
N ILE A 108 -6.67 17.48 14.11
CA ILE A 108 -7.12 16.28 13.38
C ILE A 108 -6.42 16.10 12.01
N PRO A 109 -6.33 17.12 11.13
CA PRO A 109 -5.61 16.99 9.86
C PRO A 109 -4.16 16.55 10.01
N PHE A 110 -3.44 17.04 11.04
CA PHE A 110 -2.04 16.68 11.28
C PHE A 110 -1.90 15.25 11.80
N ILE A 111 -2.84 14.78 12.63
CA ILE A 111 -2.88 13.37 13.06
C ILE A 111 -3.09 12.46 11.85
N ILE A 112 -4.07 12.78 10.99
CA ILE A 112 -4.35 12.00 9.78
C ILE A 112 -3.14 12.01 8.84
N PHE A 113 -2.54 13.17 8.62
CA PHE A 113 -1.34 13.31 7.79
C PHE A 113 -0.16 12.49 8.35
N GLY A 114 0.09 12.58 9.65
CA GLY A 114 1.10 11.75 10.32
C GLY A 114 0.84 10.25 10.17
N ALA A 115 -0.42 9.81 10.34
CA ALA A 115 -0.81 8.42 10.17
C ALA A 115 -0.61 7.93 8.73
N ILE A 116 -0.88 8.76 7.72
CA ILE A 116 -0.62 8.45 6.31
C ILE A 116 0.87 8.20 6.06
N PHE A 117 1.75 9.06 6.58
CA PHE A 117 3.20 8.91 6.41
C PHE A 117 3.74 7.68 7.15
N ILE A 118 3.32 7.47 8.40
CA ILE A 118 3.72 6.29 9.16
C ILE A 118 3.23 5.01 8.48
N GLY A 119 1.96 4.96 8.06
CA GLY A 119 1.40 3.84 7.32
C GLY A 119 2.12 3.57 6.01
N GLY A 120 2.44 4.61 5.24
CA GLY A 120 3.23 4.51 4.01
C GLY A 120 4.63 3.97 4.26
N ALA A 121 5.33 4.44 5.30
CA ALA A 121 6.65 3.94 5.66
C ALA A 121 6.62 2.46 6.06
N LEU A 122 5.66 2.05 6.91
CA LEU A 122 5.47 0.64 7.29
C LEU A 122 5.18 -0.24 6.06
N PHE A 123 4.40 0.28 5.12
CA PHE A 123 4.09 -0.42 3.88
C PHE A 123 5.35 -0.63 3.02
N VAL A 124 6.17 0.42 2.82
CA VAL A 124 7.44 0.30 2.09
C VAL A 124 8.37 -0.70 2.76
N VAL A 125 8.50 -0.64 4.09
CA VAL A 125 9.33 -1.59 4.86
C VAL A 125 8.87 -3.02 4.65
N TYR A 126 7.56 -3.29 4.67
CA TYR A 126 7.06 -4.64 4.48
C TYR A 126 7.22 -5.12 3.02
N GLY A 127 7.12 -4.21 2.04
CA GLY A 127 7.53 -4.47 0.65
C GLY A 127 9.01 -4.87 0.52
N LEU A 128 9.91 -4.15 1.18
CA LEU A 128 11.35 -4.46 1.21
C LEU A 128 11.64 -5.81 1.88
N ILE A 129 10.95 -6.12 2.97
CA ILE A 129 11.03 -7.43 3.63
C ILE A 129 10.63 -8.55 2.65
N GLY A 130 9.58 -8.33 1.86
CA GLY A 130 9.20 -9.24 0.78
C GLY A 130 10.31 -9.42 -0.25
N ALA A 131 10.85 -8.31 -0.76
CA ALA A 131 11.93 -8.31 -1.75
C ALA A 131 13.18 -9.07 -1.25
N ILE A 132 13.60 -8.84 0.00
CA ILE A 132 14.76 -9.51 0.60
C ILE A 132 14.50 -11.02 0.74
N GLN A 133 13.31 -11.42 1.19
CA GLN A 133 13.00 -12.84 1.40
C GLN A 133 12.96 -13.63 0.09
N VAL A 134 12.31 -13.10 -0.95
CA VAL A 134 12.27 -13.77 -2.26
C VAL A 134 13.65 -13.77 -2.94
N PHE A 135 14.46 -12.73 -2.73
CA PHE A 135 15.84 -12.70 -3.22
C PHE A 135 16.70 -13.81 -2.58
N GLN A 136 16.45 -14.12 -1.30
CA GLN A 136 17.07 -15.25 -0.60
C GLN A 136 16.49 -16.62 -1.02
N GLY A 137 15.48 -16.65 -1.89
CA GLY A 137 14.80 -17.87 -2.30
C GLY A 137 13.81 -18.42 -1.27
N LYS A 138 13.37 -17.61 -0.31
CA LYS A 138 12.30 -17.98 0.62
C LYS A 138 10.95 -17.72 -0.02
N ASP A 139 9.96 -18.55 0.30
CA ASP A 139 8.58 -18.31 -0.08
C ASP A 139 7.98 -17.20 0.79
N PHE A 140 7.93 -16.00 0.22
CA PHE A 140 7.29 -14.87 0.86
C PHE A 140 5.77 -14.89 0.61
N ARG A 141 5.02 -14.45 1.63
CA ARG A 141 3.57 -14.24 1.55
C ARG A 141 3.18 -13.03 2.41
N TYR A 142 2.49 -12.07 1.82
CA TYR A 142 1.84 -11.01 2.58
C TYR A 142 0.74 -11.61 3.49
N ILE A 143 0.72 -11.26 4.77
CA ILE A 143 -0.22 -11.85 5.75
C ILE A 143 -1.69 -11.68 5.32
N ILE A 144 -2.04 -10.50 4.81
CA ILE A 144 -3.42 -10.15 4.47
C ILE A 144 -3.85 -10.78 3.13
N ILE A 145 -2.92 -10.94 2.19
CA ILE A 145 -3.24 -11.23 0.78
C ILE A 145 -2.79 -12.63 0.37
N GLY A 146 -1.65 -13.11 0.89
CA GLY A 146 -0.96 -14.29 0.40
C GLY A 146 -1.77 -15.58 0.49
N ASN A 147 -2.53 -15.77 1.56
CA ASN A 147 -3.35 -16.97 1.75
C ASN A 147 -4.58 -16.99 0.81
N ARG A 148 -5.22 -15.83 0.58
CA ARG A 148 -6.37 -15.73 -0.31
C ARG A 148 -5.97 -15.94 -1.77
N LEU A 149 -4.81 -15.38 -2.16
CA LEU A 149 -4.31 -15.50 -3.52
C LEU A 149 -3.85 -16.93 -3.84
N ALA A 150 -3.16 -17.60 -2.91
CA ALA A 150 -2.76 -18.98 -3.07
C ALA A 150 -3.97 -19.90 -3.32
N ASN A 151 -5.04 -19.72 -2.54
CA ASN A 151 -6.27 -20.50 -2.70
C ASN A 151 -6.98 -20.23 -4.04
N TYR A 152 -6.92 -19.00 -4.56
CA TYR A 152 -7.54 -18.65 -5.84
C TYR A 152 -6.81 -19.30 -7.02
N LEU A 153 -5.47 -19.26 -7.02
CA LEU A 153 -4.66 -19.85 -8.08
C LEU A 153 -4.75 -21.38 -8.08
N GLN A 154 -4.82 -22.02 -6.91
CA GLN A 154 -5.02 -23.47 -6.81
C GLN A 154 -6.39 -23.94 -7.28
N LYS A 155 -7.42 -23.10 -7.23
CA LYS A 155 -8.79 -23.47 -7.66
C LYS A 155 -8.97 -23.42 -9.18
N ASN A 156 -8.13 -22.66 -9.89
CA ASN A 156 -8.27 -22.38 -11.31
C ASN A 156 -7.18 -23.05 -12.19
N ASN A 157 -6.32 -23.87 -11.59
CA ASN A 157 -5.36 -24.76 -12.26
C ASN A 157 -5.83 -26.21 -12.16
#